data_AF-A0A914PMR9-F1
#
_entry.id   AF-A0A914PMR9-F1
#
_cell.length_a   1.000
_cell.length_b   1.000
_cell.length_c   1.000
_cell.angle_alpha   90.00
_cell.angle_beta   90.00
_cell.angle_gamma   90.00
#
_symmetry.space_group_name_H-M   'P 1'
#
loop_
_entity.id
_entity.type
_entity.pdbx_description
1 polymer ?
#
loop_
_entity_poly.entity_id
_entity_poly.type
_entity_poly.pdbx_seq_one_letter_code
_entity_poly.pdbx_strand_id
1 'polypeptide(L)'
;MYINSDLLSLPKLLPSNSSNKMSEARLDCALDLMRRMPPRNTAKNLADISSLCPDLTQDLLSMVDQPLKIQKDKQNGREYILCDYNRDSDSYRSPWSNSYDPPLEDGVLPTDKIRKLEIEANAAFEAYRDMYYEGGISSVYLWDLDNSGFAGVVCIKKDADTLSDVKGSWEGTFFAFWLYN
;
A
#
# COMPACT_ATOMS: atom_id res chain seq x y z
N MET A 1 -5.94 60.43 -30.02
CA MET A 1 -4.63 59.83 -29.66
C MET A 1 -4.74 59.39 -28.21
N TYR A 2 -4.21 58.21 -27.88
CA TYR A 2 -4.18 57.53 -26.56
C TYR A 2 -5.42 56.69 -26.20
N ILE A 3 -5.42 55.41 -26.61
CA ILE A 3 -4.93 54.18 -25.92
C ILE A 3 -6.02 53.60 -25.01
N ASN A 4 -6.48 52.42 -25.41
CA ASN A 4 -7.27 51.48 -24.63
C ASN A 4 -6.28 50.42 -24.10
N SER A 5 -6.28 50.13 -22.80
CA SER A 5 -5.74 48.88 -22.24
C SER A 5 -5.95 48.84 -20.73
N ASP A 6 -6.98 48.11 -20.33
CA ASP A 6 -6.90 47.08 -19.29
C ASP A 6 -5.61 47.07 -18.46
N LEU A 7 -5.67 47.60 -17.24
CA LEU A 7 -4.78 47.25 -16.12
C LEU A 7 -5.22 48.03 -14.88
N LEU A 8 -6.16 47.47 -14.12
CA LEU A 8 -6.33 47.60 -12.67
C LEU A 8 -7.61 46.85 -12.21
N SER A 9 -7.74 45.60 -12.63
CA SER A 9 -8.50 44.62 -11.86
C SER A 9 -7.48 43.83 -11.04
N LEU A 10 -7.36 44.21 -9.77
CA LEU A 10 -6.64 43.42 -8.76
C LEU A 10 -7.12 41.96 -8.85
N PRO A 11 -6.22 40.96 -8.79
CA PRO A 11 -6.64 39.57 -8.77
C PRO A 11 -7.56 39.39 -7.57
N LYS A 12 -8.82 39.01 -7.81
CA LYS A 12 -9.69 38.48 -6.75
C LYS A 12 -8.89 37.35 -6.12
N LEU A 13 -8.47 37.55 -4.87
CA LEU A 13 -7.95 36.47 -4.04
C LEU A 13 -8.97 35.34 -4.14
N LEU A 14 -8.59 34.26 -4.81
CA LEU A 14 -9.37 33.04 -4.81
C LEU A 14 -9.62 32.70 -3.33
N PRO A 15 -10.86 32.40 -2.92
CA PRO A 15 -11.10 31.98 -1.56
C PRO A 15 -10.22 30.75 -1.30
N SER A 16 -9.33 30.85 -0.32
CA SER A 16 -8.57 29.69 0.13
C SER A 16 -9.58 28.62 0.51
N ASN A 17 -9.39 27.44 -0.07
CA ASN A 17 -10.34 26.34 -0.13
C ASN A 17 -10.58 25.79 1.30
N SER A 18 -11.45 26.44 2.08
CA SER A 18 -11.73 26.11 3.49
C SER A 18 -12.20 24.67 3.68
N SER A 19 -12.83 24.10 2.66
CA SER A 19 -13.22 22.68 2.57
C SER A 19 -12.02 21.72 2.61
N ASN A 20 -10.93 22.03 1.89
CA ASN A 20 -9.72 21.18 1.91
C ASN A 20 -9.03 21.22 3.26
N LYS A 21 -8.95 22.41 3.86
CA LYS A 21 -8.30 22.61 5.16
C LYS A 21 -9.00 21.84 6.29
N MET A 22 -10.33 21.73 6.22
CA MET A 22 -11.11 20.93 7.16
C MET A 22 -11.04 19.42 6.91
N SER A 23 -10.74 19.00 5.68
CA SER A 23 -10.52 17.59 5.36
C SER A 23 -9.16 17.11 5.88
N GLU A 24 -8.11 17.90 5.63
CA GLU A 24 -6.75 17.63 6.12
C GLU A 24 -6.69 17.55 7.65
N ALA A 25 -7.32 18.51 8.34
CA ALA A 25 -7.37 18.48 9.80
C ALA A 25 -8.10 17.24 10.36
N ARG A 26 -9.14 16.77 9.67
CA ARG A 26 -9.87 15.55 10.06
C ARG A 26 -9.01 14.30 9.82
N LEU A 27 -8.27 14.25 8.71
CA LEU A 27 -7.32 13.17 8.42
C LEU A 27 -6.22 13.11 9.48
N ASP A 28 -5.61 14.26 9.82
CA ASP A 28 -4.58 14.34 10.87
C ASP A 28 -5.09 13.81 12.22
N CYS A 29 -6.32 14.20 12.61
CA CYS A 29 -6.95 13.70 13.82
C CYS A 29 -7.21 12.19 13.76
N ALA A 30 -7.68 11.66 12.63
CA ALA A 30 -7.93 10.24 12.47
C ALA A 30 -6.62 9.42 12.57
N LEU A 31 -5.53 9.93 11.98
CA LEU A 31 -4.20 9.33 12.10
C LEU A 31 -3.66 9.39 13.53
N ASP A 32 -3.83 10.51 14.25
CA ASP A 32 -3.47 10.60 15.67
C ASP A 32 -4.27 9.62 16.53
N LEU A 33 -5.55 9.42 16.21
CA LEU A 33 -6.41 8.47 16.90
C LEU A 33 -5.92 7.02 16.68
N MET A 34 -5.55 6.65 15.44
CA MET A 34 -4.95 5.34 15.14
C MET A 34 -3.63 5.10 15.88
N ARG A 35 -2.80 6.14 16.08
CA ARG A 35 -1.55 6.03 16.85
C ARG A 35 -1.75 5.84 18.35
N ARG A 36 -2.91 6.21 18.90
CA ARG A 36 -3.21 6.15 20.34
C ARG A 36 -4.07 4.95 20.74
N MET A 37 -4.83 4.39 19.81
CA MET A 37 -5.68 3.23 20.09
C MET A 37 -4.87 1.94 20.26
N PRO A 38 -5.43 0.93 20.94
CA PRO A 38 -4.76 -0.37 21.08
C PRO A 38 -4.44 -0.99 19.70
N PRO A 39 -3.15 -1.27 19.39
CA PRO A 39 -2.74 -1.77 18.08
C PRO A 39 -3.25 -3.19 17.79
N ARG A 40 -3.66 -3.93 18.82
CA ARG A 40 -4.30 -5.24 18.67
C ARG A 40 -5.61 -5.17 17.85
N ASN A 41 -6.26 -4.01 17.85
CA ASN A 41 -7.56 -3.81 17.22
C ASN A 41 -7.46 -2.96 15.95
N THR A 42 -6.27 -2.75 15.36
CA THR A 42 -6.07 -1.86 14.20
C THR A 42 -7.08 -2.08 13.08
N ALA A 43 -7.36 -3.33 12.70
CA ALA A 43 -8.34 -3.63 11.65
C ALA A 43 -9.77 -3.17 12.01
N LYS A 44 -10.21 -3.39 13.26
CA LYS A 44 -11.51 -2.94 13.74
C LYS A 44 -11.56 -1.42 13.85
N ASN A 45 -10.53 -0.84 14.45
CA ASN A 45 -10.37 0.59 14.62
C ASN A 45 -10.46 1.34 13.29
N LEU A 46 -9.77 0.83 12.26
CA LEU A 46 -9.81 1.40 10.91
C LEU A 46 -11.22 1.31 10.33
N ALA A 47 -11.89 0.16 10.43
CA ALA A 47 -13.25 -0.01 9.97
C ALA A 47 -14.24 0.92 10.69
N ASP A 48 -14.10 1.09 12.00
CA ASP A 48 -14.94 1.98 12.81
C ASP A 48 -14.72 3.45 12.38
N ILE A 49 -13.48 3.90 12.17
CA ILE A 49 -13.18 5.26 11.67
C ILE A 49 -13.70 5.46 10.24
N SER A 50 -13.50 4.49 9.34
CA SER A 50 -14.03 4.54 7.98
C SER A 50 -15.55 4.63 7.96
N SER A 51 -16.24 3.99 8.91
CA SER A 51 -17.71 4.12 9.04
C SER A 51 -18.15 5.50 9.53
N LEU A 52 -17.33 6.18 10.33
CA LEU A 52 -17.59 7.52 10.85
C LEU A 52 -17.27 8.63 9.84
N CYS A 53 -16.21 8.46 9.05
CA CYS A 53 -15.78 9.41 8.02
C CYS A 53 -15.50 8.68 6.70
N PRO A 54 -16.54 8.29 5.94
CA PRO A 54 -16.37 7.55 4.69
C PRO A 54 -15.53 8.30 3.65
N ASP A 55 -15.57 9.63 3.68
CA ASP A 55 -14.82 10.54 2.82
C ASP A 55 -13.29 10.40 2.96
N LEU A 56 -12.81 9.93 4.12
CA LEU A 56 -11.38 9.77 4.41
C LEU A 56 -10.89 8.34 4.23
N THR A 57 -11.75 7.40 3.84
CA THR A 57 -11.42 5.96 3.82
C THR A 57 -10.22 5.65 2.93
N GLN A 58 -10.17 6.24 1.73
CA GLN A 58 -9.09 5.95 0.79
C GLN A 58 -7.74 6.47 1.29
N ASP A 59 -7.71 7.70 1.82
CA ASP A 59 -6.51 8.30 2.39
C ASP A 59 -6.04 7.50 3.61
N LEU A 60 -6.95 7.11 4.50
CA LEU A 60 -6.64 6.30 5.68
C LEU A 60 -6.08 4.92 5.31
N LEU A 61 -6.68 4.23 4.34
CA LEU A 61 -6.18 2.94 3.85
C LEU A 61 -4.75 3.08 3.30
N SER A 62 -4.43 4.18 2.62
CA SER A 62 -3.09 4.41 2.07
C SER A 62 -2.03 4.79 3.11
N MET A 63 -2.44 5.31 4.28
CA MET A 63 -1.54 5.88 5.29
C MET A 63 -1.40 5.02 6.55
N VAL A 64 -2.29 4.05 6.76
CA VAL A 64 -2.33 3.23 7.97
C VAL A 64 -1.98 1.78 7.63
N ASP A 65 -0.86 1.32 8.17
CA ASP A 65 -0.45 -0.07 8.05
C ASP A 65 -1.48 -1.02 8.67
N GLN A 66 -1.87 -2.04 7.90
CA GLN A 66 -2.75 -3.10 8.34
C GLN A 66 -1.97 -4.40 8.56
N PRO A 67 -2.43 -5.27 9.48
CA PRO A 67 -1.84 -6.58 9.65
C PRO A 67 -1.80 -7.35 8.32
N LEU A 68 -0.64 -7.91 7.99
CA LEU A 68 -0.41 -8.60 6.74
C LEU A 68 -1.22 -9.90 6.70
N LYS A 69 -2.11 -10.01 5.71
CA LYS A 69 -2.89 -11.24 5.47
C LYS A 69 -2.15 -12.14 4.49
N ILE A 70 -2.42 -13.44 4.57
CA ILE A 70 -1.81 -14.45 3.70
C ILE A 70 -2.90 -15.04 2.81
N GLN A 71 -2.61 -15.22 1.53
CA GLN A 71 -3.44 -15.94 0.58
C GLN A 71 -2.59 -16.98 -0.16
N LYS A 72 -3.24 -18.02 -0.68
CA LYS A 72 -2.60 -19.08 -1.45
C LYS A 72 -2.89 -18.91 -2.92
N ASP A 73 -1.85 -18.85 -3.74
CA ASP A 73 -1.94 -18.86 -5.19
C ASP A 73 -2.53 -20.20 -5.64
N LYS A 74 -3.69 -20.16 -6.31
CA LYS A 74 -4.41 -21.34 -6.77
C LYS A 74 -3.71 -22.10 -7.90
N GLN A 75 -2.86 -21.44 -8.69
CA GLN A 75 -2.14 -22.04 -9.81
C GLN A 75 -0.86 -22.73 -9.35
N ASN A 76 -0.09 -22.07 -8.49
CA ASN A 76 1.23 -22.55 -8.06
C ASN A 76 1.22 -23.23 -6.69
N GLY A 77 0.13 -23.09 -5.91
CA GLY A 77 0.03 -23.61 -4.55
C GLY A 77 0.92 -22.90 -3.53
N ARG A 78 1.52 -21.76 -3.90
CA ARG A 78 2.43 -20.98 -3.05
C ARG A 78 1.67 -19.90 -2.29
N GLU A 79 2.07 -19.63 -1.06
CA GLU A 79 1.50 -18.55 -0.26
C GLU A 79 2.12 -17.20 -0.65
N TYR A 80 1.34 -16.13 -0.52
CA TYR A 80 1.77 -14.75 -0.74
C TYR A 80 1.05 -13.81 0.21
N ILE A 81 1.65 -12.64 0.43
CA ILE A 81 1.17 -11.64 1.37
C ILE A 81 0.27 -10.63 0.67
N LEU A 82 -0.88 -10.34 1.27
CA LEU A 82 -1.81 -9.31 0.83
C LEU A 82 -1.45 -7.96 1.44
N CYS A 83 -1.36 -6.94 0.60
CA CYS A 83 -1.16 -5.55 0.98
C CYS A 83 -1.91 -4.65 0.00
N ASP A 84 -1.98 -3.35 0.28
CA ASP A 84 -2.70 -2.42 -0.62
C ASP A 84 -2.01 -2.26 -1.97
N TYR A 85 -0.71 -2.56 -2.07
CA TYR A 85 0.09 -2.40 -3.30
C TYR A 85 -0.04 -3.55 -4.29
N ASN A 86 -0.62 -4.68 -3.88
CA ASN A 86 -1.03 -5.74 -4.79
C ASN A 86 -2.55 -5.88 -4.88
N ARG A 87 -3.30 -4.92 -4.33
CA ARG A 87 -4.75 -4.88 -4.34
C ARG A 87 -5.27 -4.06 -5.52
N ASP A 88 -6.27 -4.59 -6.20
CA ASP A 88 -7.10 -3.83 -7.13
C ASP A 88 -8.56 -4.17 -6.84
N SER A 89 -9.36 -3.15 -6.50
CA SER A 89 -10.71 -3.33 -5.95
C SER A 89 -10.70 -4.31 -4.77
N ASP A 90 -11.38 -5.46 -4.87
CA ASP A 90 -11.41 -6.50 -3.85
C ASP A 90 -10.57 -7.74 -4.21
N SER A 91 -9.73 -7.63 -5.23
CA SER A 91 -8.85 -8.69 -5.69
C SER A 91 -7.39 -8.40 -5.40
N TYR A 92 -6.60 -9.46 -5.24
CA TYR A 92 -5.17 -9.34 -4.96
C TYR A 92 -4.33 -10.11 -5.99
N ARG A 93 -3.29 -9.46 -6.50
CA ARG A 93 -2.35 -10.04 -7.47
C ARG A 93 -1.34 -10.94 -6.76
N SER A 94 -1.22 -12.18 -7.20
CA SER A 94 -0.16 -13.08 -6.76
C SER A 94 1.18 -12.72 -7.41
N PRO A 95 2.29 -12.66 -6.66
CA PRO A 95 3.63 -12.45 -7.23
C PRO A 95 4.12 -13.68 -8.02
N TRP A 96 3.48 -14.84 -7.87
CA TRP A 96 3.90 -16.08 -8.52
C TRP A 96 3.26 -16.24 -9.90
N SER A 97 1.92 -16.25 -9.97
CA SER A 97 1.16 -16.37 -11.23
C SER A 97 0.92 -15.05 -11.95
N ASN A 98 1.22 -13.90 -11.32
CA ASN A 98 0.86 -12.57 -11.83
C ASN A 98 -0.66 -12.38 -12.07
N SER A 99 -1.49 -13.22 -11.45
CA SER A 99 -2.94 -13.24 -11.63
C SER A 99 -3.64 -12.69 -10.39
N TYR A 100 -4.76 -12.02 -10.59
CA TYR A 100 -5.63 -11.54 -9.50
C TYR A 100 -6.55 -12.66 -8.99
N ASP A 101 -6.81 -12.66 -7.69
CA ASP A 101 -7.82 -13.49 -7.05
C ASP A 101 -8.68 -12.65 -6.08
N PRO A 102 -10.01 -12.53 -6.30
CA PRO A 102 -10.78 -13.05 -7.45
C PRO A 102 -10.29 -12.56 -8.82
N PRO A 103 -10.52 -13.30 -9.92
CA PRO A 103 -10.06 -12.91 -11.25
C PRO A 103 -10.60 -11.53 -11.67
N LEU A 104 -9.71 -10.70 -12.22
CA LEU A 104 -10.02 -9.40 -12.81
C LEU A 104 -9.48 -9.37 -14.24
N GLU A 105 -10.27 -8.87 -15.18
CA GLU A 105 -9.85 -8.67 -16.58
C GLU A 105 -9.00 -7.41 -16.75
N ASP A 106 -9.34 -6.32 -16.04
CA ASP A 106 -8.70 -5.01 -16.18
C ASP A 106 -7.78 -4.65 -14.99
N GLY A 107 -7.21 -5.65 -14.32
CA GLY A 107 -6.31 -5.43 -13.18
C GLY A 107 -4.99 -4.77 -13.59
N VAL A 108 -4.47 -3.86 -12.78
CA VAL A 108 -3.19 -3.19 -13.06
C VAL A 108 -2.02 -4.17 -12.98
N LEU A 109 -1.30 -4.35 -14.08
CA LEU A 109 -0.12 -5.21 -14.17
C LEU A 109 1.16 -4.40 -14.39
N PRO A 110 2.30 -4.82 -13.81
CA PRO A 110 3.60 -4.22 -14.12
C PRO A 110 3.99 -4.48 -15.57
N THR A 111 4.82 -3.60 -16.15
CA THR A 111 5.39 -3.83 -17.49
C THR A 111 6.26 -5.10 -17.51
N ASP A 112 6.45 -5.72 -18.68
CA ASP A 112 7.26 -6.95 -18.82
C ASP A 112 8.66 -6.84 -18.22
N LYS A 113 9.26 -5.65 -18.31
CA LYS A 113 10.58 -5.36 -17.73
C LYS A 113 10.53 -5.40 -16.20
N ILE A 114 9.57 -4.69 -15.61
CA ILE A 114 9.38 -4.66 -14.16
C ILE A 114 8.93 -6.01 -13.61
N ARG A 115 8.10 -6.75 -14.36
CA ARG A 115 7.68 -8.10 -13.97
C ARG A 115 8.85 -9.08 -13.90
N LYS A 116 9.79 -9.03 -14.85
CA LYS A 116 11.02 -9.85 -14.78
C LYS A 116 11.84 -9.53 -13.53
N LEU A 117 12.01 -8.24 -13.24
CA LEU A 117 12.70 -7.79 -12.03
C LEU A 117 11.96 -8.20 -10.76
N GLU A 118 10.62 -8.15 -10.76
CA GLU A 118 9.78 -8.56 -9.63
C GLU A 118 9.96 -10.06 -9.32
N ILE A 119 10.07 -10.92 -10.35
CA ILE A 119 10.33 -12.35 -10.17
C ILE A 119 11.71 -12.59 -9.56
N GLU A 120 12.75 -11.92 -10.07
CA GLU A 120 14.11 -12.01 -9.52
C GLU A 120 14.18 -11.49 -8.08
N ALA A 121 13.50 -10.38 -7.79
CA ALA A 121 13.43 -9.80 -6.46
C ALA A 121 12.70 -10.73 -5.49
N ASN A 122 11.58 -11.36 -5.89
CA ASN A 122 10.90 -12.35 -5.06
C ASN A 122 11.83 -13.53 -4.71
N ALA A 123 12.60 -14.04 -5.67
CA ALA A 123 13.56 -15.12 -5.41
C ALA A 123 14.69 -14.67 -4.45
N ALA A 124 15.22 -13.46 -4.64
CA ALA A 124 16.25 -12.91 -3.76
C ALA A 124 15.75 -12.68 -2.32
N PHE A 125 14.54 -12.15 -2.16
CA PHE A 125 13.95 -11.92 -0.85
C PHE A 125 13.42 -13.20 -0.19
N GLU A 126 13.11 -14.24 -0.96
CA GLU A 126 12.87 -15.59 -0.43
C GLU A 126 14.14 -16.15 0.22
N ALA A 127 15.30 -16.04 -0.45
CA ALA A 127 16.58 -16.43 0.13
C ALA A 127 16.95 -15.58 1.36
N TYR A 128 16.74 -14.26 1.32
CA TYR A 128 16.95 -13.37 2.45
C TYR A 128 16.08 -13.78 3.66
N ARG A 129 14.79 -14.05 3.41
CA ARG A 129 13.86 -14.52 4.44
C ARG A 129 14.38 -15.80 5.09
N ASP A 130 14.80 -16.77 4.30
CA ASP A 130 15.28 -18.05 4.82
C ASP A 130 16.55 -17.89 5.67
N MET A 131 17.46 -16.99 5.26
CA MET A 131 18.68 -16.71 6.01
C MET A 131 18.46 -16.02 7.35
N TYR A 132 17.47 -15.13 7.46
CA TYR A 132 17.27 -14.27 8.65
C TYR A 132 16.11 -14.70 9.54
N TYR A 133 15.08 -15.31 8.96
CA TYR A 133 13.85 -15.67 9.66
C TYR A 133 13.62 -17.17 9.72
N GLU A 134 14.46 -17.98 9.05
CA GLU A 134 14.38 -19.45 9.05
C GLU A 134 12.95 -19.95 8.76
N GLY A 135 12.29 -19.34 7.78
CA GLY A 135 10.92 -19.62 7.38
C GLY A 135 10.03 -18.38 7.33
N GLY A 136 8.71 -18.59 7.38
CA GLY A 136 7.71 -17.53 7.14
C GLY A 136 7.46 -17.31 5.65
N ILE A 137 6.86 -16.17 5.32
CA ILE A 137 6.42 -15.82 3.97
C ILE A 137 7.02 -14.48 3.59
N SER A 138 7.48 -14.36 2.35
CA SER A 138 7.86 -13.08 1.76
C SER A 138 7.13 -12.88 0.43
N SER A 139 6.88 -11.62 0.08
CA SER A 139 6.30 -11.26 -1.21
C SER A 139 6.80 -9.89 -1.62
N VAL A 140 7.16 -9.74 -2.89
CA VAL A 140 7.63 -8.49 -3.48
C VAL A 140 6.69 -8.09 -4.59
N TYR A 141 6.26 -6.83 -4.57
CA TYR A 141 5.43 -6.22 -5.60
C TYR A 141 6.11 -4.96 -6.13
N LEU A 142 6.31 -4.89 -7.44
CA LEU A 142 6.89 -3.75 -8.13
C LEU A 142 5.86 -3.14 -9.07
N TRP A 143 5.94 -1.82 -9.25
CA TRP A 143 5.12 -1.07 -10.21
C TRP A 143 5.91 0.06 -10.86
N ASP A 144 5.53 0.40 -12.07
CA ASP A 144 6.13 1.47 -12.85
C ASP A 144 5.73 2.86 -12.29
N LEU A 145 6.65 3.82 -12.34
CA LEU A 145 6.38 5.24 -12.08
C LEU A 145 6.50 5.99 -13.41
N ASP A 146 5.46 6.71 -13.81
CA ASP A 146 5.33 7.38 -15.13
C ASP A 146 6.62 8.05 -15.61
N ASN A 147 7.38 7.35 -16.46
CA ASN A 147 8.70 7.69 -17.01
C ASN A 147 9.79 8.13 -16.00
N SER A 148 9.51 8.03 -14.71
CA SER A 148 10.38 8.56 -13.64
C SER A 148 11.10 7.45 -12.89
N GLY A 149 10.76 6.18 -13.11
CA GLY A 149 11.39 5.07 -12.43
C GLY A 149 10.44 3.90 -12.21
N PHE A 150 10.68 3.17 -11.14
CA PHE A 150 9.76 2.18 -10.59
C PHE A 150 9.83 2.22 -9.06
N ALA A 151 8.80 1.71 -8.42
CA ALA A 151 8.76 1.54 -6.98
C ALA A 151 8.37 0.12 -6.63
N GLY A 152 8.59 -0.24 -5.38
CA GLY A 152 8.29 -1.56 -4.90
C GLY A 152 8.04 -1.61 -3.42
N VAL A 153 7.33 -2.66 -3.03
CA VAL A 153 7.16 -3.05 -1.64
C VAL A 153 7.67 -4.48 -1.45
N VAL A 154 8.38 -4.68 -0.35
CA VAL A 154 8.79 -6.00 0.14
C VAL A 154 8.03 -6.25 1.44
N CYS A 155 7.28 -7.33 1.48
CA CYS A 155 6.55 -7.77 2.67
C CYS A 155 7.17 -9.05 3.21
N ILE A 156 7.38 -9.13 4.52
CA ILE A 156 7.84 -10.32 5.22
C ILE A 156 6.92 -10.55 6.42
N LYS A 157 6.37 -11.76 6.54
CA LYS A 157 5.57 -12.19 7.68
C LYS A 157 6.13 -13.49 8.25
N LYS A 158 6.41 -13.50 9.56
CA LYS A 158 6.82 -14.68 10.31
C LYS A 158 6.00 -14.79 11.58
N ASP A 159 5.17 -15.80 11.66
CA ASP A 159 4.50 -16.18 12.90
C ASP A 159 5.45 -17.05 13.75
N ALA A 160 5.33 -16.96 15.08
CA ALA A 160 6.08 -17.78 16.01
C ALA A 160 5.63 -19.24 15.93
N ASP A 161 6.56 -20.17 16.20
CA ASP A 161 6.29 -21.59 16.11
C ASP A 161 5.18 -22.02 17.08
N THR A 162 4.27 -22.85 16.56
CA THR A 162 3.09 -23.37 17.27
C THR A 162 3.43 -24.33 18.42
N LEU A 163 4.71 -24.67 18.59
CA LEU A 163 5.21 -25.57 19.64
C LEU A 163 5.33 -24.89 21.01
N SER A 164 5.22 -23.57 21.08
CA SER A 164 5.23 -22.83 22.34
C SER A 164 3.86 -22.22 22.65
N ASP A 165 3.49 -22.14 23.93
CA ASP A 165 2.27 -21.45 24.37
C ASP A 165 2.32 -19.92 24.13
N VAL A 166 3.45 -19.42 23.64
CA VAL A 166 3.69 -18.00 23.35
C VAL A 166 3.31 -17.71 21.90
N LYS A 167 2.31 -16.84 21.72
CA LYS A 167 1.92 -16.31 20.41
C LYS A 167 2.70 -15.04 20.11
N GLY A 168 3.50 -15.08 19.06
CA GLY A 168 4.20 -13.92 18.50
C GLY A 168 4.02 -13.88 16.98
N SER A 169 4.02 -12.67 16.41
CA SER A 169 4.04 -12.45 14.96
C SER A 169 4.97 -11.30 14.68
N TRP A 170 5.82 -11.47 13.67
CA TRP A 170 6.62 -10.41 13.07
C TRP A 170 6.09 -10.11 11.69
N GLU A 171 5.86 -8.82 11.43
CA GLU A 171 5.40 -8.32 10.14
C GLU A 171 6.27 -7.12 9.77
N GLY A 172 6.81 -7.13 8.55
CA GLY A 172 7.64 -6.06 8.03
C GLY A 172 7.21 -5.70 6.61
N THR A 173 6.96 -4.41 6.39
CA THR A 173 6.64 -3.83 5.09
C THR A 173 7.71 -2.79 4.76
N PHE A 174 8.42 -2.96 3.65
CA PHE A 174 9.55 -2.12 3.27
C PHE A 174 9.28 -1.50 1.90
N PHE A 175 9.26 -0.17 1.84
CA PHE A 175 9.08 0.59 0.60
C PHE A 175 10.41 1.03 0.02
N ALA A 176 10.54 0.91 -1.29
CA ALA A 176 11.71 1.39 -2.01
C ALA A 176 11.31 2.05 -3.34
N PHE A 177 12.02 3.12 -3.68
CA PHE A 177 11.84 3.91 -4.90
C PHE A 177 13.15 3.91 -5.69
N TRP A 178 13.06 3.62 -6.98
CA TRP A 178 14.20 3.67 -7.91
C TRP A 178 13.87 4.64 -9.02
N LEU A 179 14.41 5.86 -8.91
CA LEU A 179 14.19 6.92 -9.89
C LEU A 179 15.23 6.83 -11.01
N TYR A 180 14.78 7.02 -12.24
CA TYR A 180 15.68 7.21 -13.37
C TYR A 180 16.31 8.60 -13.26
N ASN A 181 17.64 8.66 -13.34
CA ASN A 181 18.39 9.91 -13.42
C ASN A 181 18.27 10.53 -14.81
#